data_AF-A0A2V6E5B9-F1
#
_entry.id   AF-A0A2V6E5B9-F1
#
_cell.length_a   1.000
_cell.length_b   1.000
_cell.length_c   1.000
_cell.angle_alpha   90.00
_cell.angle_beta   90.00
_cell.angle_gamma   90.00
#
_symmetry.space_group_name_H-M   'P 1'
#
loop_
_entity.id
_entity.type
_entity.pdbx_description
1 polymer ?
#
loop_
_entity_poly.entity_id
_entity_poly.type
_entity_poly.pdbx_seq_one_letter_code
_entity_poly.pdbx_strand_id
1 'polypeptide(L)'
;MQTETTPAQADVSELDLVRQCQAGQTEAFDQLVTRYRTRVFAMIYNMVHNEQDAWDLAQESFVKAWKSIGRFRGKSSFYTWIYRIVMNVTIDWLRKRQVKAGGAEFDDAIQLKDIDPASKTVPKADPLPHQRLERQEIRARIDHAISQLSPEHRAVILMKEIEEMQYHEIAESLGCSIGTVMSRLFYARKKLQNSLRDVYENV
;
A
#
# COMPACT_ATOMS: atom_id res chain seq x y z
N MET A 1 -19.56 -19.69 -41.77
CA MET A 1 -19.50 -18.60 -40.77
C MET A 1 -18.27 -18.87 -39.93
N GLN A 2 -17.20 -18.10 -40.16
CA GLN A 2 -15.89 -18.30 -39.53
C GLN A 2 -15.99 -17.87 -38.06
N THR A 3 -15.67 -18.78 -37.14
CA THR A 3 -15.45 -18.45 -35.74
C THR A 3 -14.04 -17.89 -35.64
N GLU A 4 -13.93 -16.56 -35.60
CA GLU A 4 -12.68 -15.88 -35.27
C GLU A 4 -12.30 -16.25 -33.84
N THR A 5 -11.26 -17.07 -33.74
CA THR A 5 -10.52 -17.35 -32.53
C THR A 5 -9.93 -16.03 -32.04
N THR A 6 -10.53 -15.41 -31.02
CA THR A 6 -9.90 -14.34 -30.24
C THR A 6 -8.52 -14.84 -29.81
N PRO A 7 -7.41 -14.22 -30.26
CA PRO A 7 -6.10 -14.70 -29.91
C PRO A 7 -5.90 -14.51 -28.41
N ALA A 8 -5.65 -15.62 -27.71
CA ALA A 8 -5.16 -15.62 -26.34
C ALA A 8 -3.94 -14.70 -26.26
N GLN A 9 -4.13 -13.53 -25.63
CA GLN A 9 -3.09 -12.54 -25.47
C GLN A 9 -1.99 -13.18 -24.61
N ALA A 10 -0.87 -13.52 -25.25
CA ALA A 10 0.28 -14.08 -24.56
C ALA A 10 0.63 -13.15 -23.39
N ASP A 11 0.68 -13.70 -22.18
CA ASP A 11 1.05 -12.94 -21.00
C ASP A 11 2.52 -12.51 -21.15
N VAL A 12 2.73 -11.31 -21.70
CA VAL A 12 4.06 -10.75 -21.92
C VAL A 12 4.75 -10.66 -20.56
N SER A 13 5.94 -11.24 -20.48
CA SER A 13 6.74 -11.23 -19.26
C SER A 13 6.95 -9.80 -18.79
N GLU A 14 6.83 -9.58 -17.48
CA GLU A 14 7.09 -8.28 -16.84
C GLU A 14 8.45 -7.70 -17.26
N LEU A 15 9.48 -8.55 -17.34
CA LEU A 15 10.82 -8.12 -17.75
C LEU A 15 10.85 -7.63 -19.20
N ASP A 16 10.04 -8.21 -20.08
CA ASP A 16 9.97 -7.79 -21.48
C ASP A 16 9.22 -6.48 -21.62
N LEU A 17 8.13 -6.27 -20.87
CA LEU A 17 7.46 -4.98 -20.79
C LEU A 17 8.42 -3.89 -20.29
N VAL A 18 9.24 -4.18 -19.28
CA VAL A 18 10.22 -3.23 -18.78
C VAL A 18 11.28 -2.92 -19.84
N ARG A 19 11.79 -3.91 -20.56
CA ARG A 19 12.74 -3.70 -21.67
C ARG A 19 12.14 -2.83 -22.78
N GLN A 20 10.88 -3.06 -23.15
CA GLN A 20 10.16 -2.24 -24.13
C GLN A 20 10.00 -0.79 -23.64
N CYS A 21 9.67 -0.59 -22.36
CA CYS A 21 9.63 0.75 -21.77
C CYS A 21 10.99 1.45 -21.85
N GLN A 22 12.07 0.73 -21.56
CA GLN A 22 13.44 1.26 -21.65
C GLN A 22 13.85 1.62 -23.09
N ALA A 23 13.25 0.97 -24.08
CA ALA A 23 13.38 1.29 -25.49
C ALA A 23 12.46 2.45 -25.96
N GLY A 24 11.68 3.04 -25.05
CA GLY A 24 10.80 4.18 -25.34
C GLY A 24 9.39 3.81 -25.77
N GLN A 25 8.99 2.54 -25.69
CA GLN A 25 7.63 2.12 -26.02
C GLN A 25 6.67 2.44 -24.87
N THR A 26 5.88 3.49 -25.03
CA THR A 26 4.94 3.99 -24.03
C THR A 26 3.82 2.99 -23.72
N GLU A 27 3.34 2.27 -24.74
CA GLU A 27 2.26 1.26 -24.59
C GLU A 27 2.65 0.12 -23.63
N ALA A 28 3.94 -0.23 -23.56
CA ALA A 28 4.43 -1.23 -22.63
C ALA A 28 4.29 -0.77 -21.17
N PHE A 29 4.40 0.54 -20.93
CA PHE A 29 4.22 1.10 -19.59
C PHE A 29 2.75 1.15 -19.18
N ASP A 30 1.85 1.44 -20.12
CA ASP A 30 0.41 1.39 -19.85
C ASP A 30 -0.04 -0.01 -19.41
N GLN A 31 0.58 -1.06 -19.98
CA GLN A 31 0.36 -2.43 -19.52
C GLN A 31 0.87 -2.65 -18.09
N LEU A 32 2.07 -2.16 -17.75
CA LEU A 32 2.59 -2.23 -16.37
C LEU A 32 1.69 -1.45 -15.39
N VAL A 33 1.26 -0.25 -15.75
CA VAL A 33 0.33 0.56 -14.95
C VAL A 33 -0.98 -0.19 -14.75
N THR A 34 -1.55 -0.77 -15.81
CA THR A 34 -2.80 -1.53 -15.73
C THR A 34 -2.69 -2.72 -14.78
N ARG A 35 -1.55 -3.42 -14.80
CA ARG A 35 -1.27 -4.55 -13.89
C ARG A 35 -1.17 -4.11 -12.43
N TYR A 36 -0.57 -2.96 -12.17
CA TYR A 36 -0.21 -2.53 -10.80
C TYR A 36 -1.13 -1.50 -10.16
N ARG A 37 -1.94 -0.76 -10.94
CA ARG A 37 -2.74 0.37 -10.45
C ARG A 37 -3.63 0.04 -9.26
N THR A 38 -4.30 -1.12 -9.27
CA THR A 38 -5.23 -1.49 -8.21
C THR A 38 -4.51 -1.76 -6.90
N ARG A 39 -3.37 -2.46 -6.96
CA ARG A 39 -2.56 -2.77 -5.77
C ARG A 39 -1.85 -1.54 -5.23
N VAL A 40 -1.26 -0.74 -6.13
CA VAL A 40 -0.63 0.54 -5.76
C VAL A 40 -1.64 1.48 -5.10
N PHE A 41 -2.82 1.65 -5.71
CA PHE A 41 -3.88 2.47 -5.12
C PHE A 41 -4.32 1.93 -3.77
N ALA A 42 -4.59 0.62 -3.66
CA ALA A 42 -4.99 0.02 -2.39
C ALA A 42 -3.92 0.22 -1.30
N MET A 43 -2.64 0.01 -1.61
CA MET A 43 -1.54 0.21 -0.67
C MET A 43 -1.48 1.66 -0.18
N ILE A 44 -1.55 2.63 -1.09
CA ILE A 44 -1.54 4.05 -0.74
C ILE A 44 -2.79 4.41 0.07
N TYR A 45 -3.97 3.92 -0.32
CA TYR A 45 -5.21 4.16 0.40
C TYR A 45 -5.14 3.66 1.84
N ASN A 46 -4.64 2.44 2.06
CA ASN A 46 -4.40 1.91 3.42
C ASN A 46 -3.34 2.71 4.21
N MET A 47 -2.50 3.49 3.52
CA MET A 47 -1.55 4.40 4.17
C MET A 47 -2.18 5.75 4.51
N VAL A 48 -2.98 6.36 3.63
CA VAL A 48 -3.42 7.77 3.78
C VAL A 48 -4.87 7.93 4.23
N HIS A 49 -5.72 6.91 4.03
CA HIS A 49 -7.15 6.87 4.34
C HIS A 49 -7.95 8.02 3.73
N ASN A 50 -7.56 8.47 2.55
CA ASN A 50 -8.24 9.48 1.76
C ASN A 50 -8.14 9.08 0.28
N GLU A 51 -9.28 8.96 -0.39
CA GLU A 51 -9.34 8.49 -1.77
C GLU A 51 -8.67 9.46 -2.76
N GLN A 52 -8.90 10.77 -2.59
CA GLN A 52 -8.34 11.78 -3.46
C GLN A 52 -6.82 11.84 -3.33
N ASP A 53 -6.31 11.89 -2.10
CA ASP A 53 -4.86 11.82 -1.84
C ASP A 53 -4.26 10.53 -2.38
N ALA A 54 -4.98 9.40 -2.29
CA ALA A 54 -4.50 8.12 -2.81
C ALA A 54 -4.37 8.12 -4.34
N TRP A 55 -5.33 8.72 -5.05
CA TRP A 55 -5.25 8.89 -6.51
C TRP A 55 -4.08 9.80 -6.91
N ASP A 56 -3.92 10.94 -6.24
CA ASP A 56 -2.85 11.90 -6.52
C ASP A 56 -1.46 11.27 -6.31
N LEU A 57 -1.27 10.56 -5.18
CA LEU A 57 -0.01 9.88 -4.86
C LEU A 57 0.25 8.68 -5.78
N ALA A 58 -0.79 7.94 -6.20
CA ALA A 58 -0.64 6.85 -7.16
C ALA A 58 -0.15 7.40 -8.51
N GLN A 59 -0.77 8.48 -8.99
CA GLN A 59 -0.34 9.15 -10.21
C GLN A 59 1.10 9.66 -10.10
N GLU A 60 1.45 10.35 -9.00
CA GLU A 60 2.82 10.83 -8.77
C GLU A 60 3.82 9.65 -8.79
N SER A 61 3.46 8.54 -8.17
CA SER A 61 4.29 7.33 -8.11
C SER A 61 4.52 6.72 -9.49
N PHE A 62 3.48 6.60 -10.32
CA PHE A 62 3.62 6.10 -11.69
C PHE A 62 4.42 7.05 -12.58
N VAL A 63 4.25 8.37 -12.44
CA VAL A 63 5.08 9.34 -13.17
C VAL A 63 6.56 9.22 -12.76
N LYS A 64 6.85 9.06 -11.47
CA LYS A 64 8.22 8.83 -11.00
C LYS A 64 8.78 7.49 -11.49
N ALA A 65 7.96 6.44 -11.54
CA ALA A 65 8.33 5.15 -12.10
C ALA A 65 8.68 5.27 -13.58
N TRP A 66 7.83 5.90 -14.39
CA TRP A 66 8.12 6.16 -15.82
C TRP A 66 9.46 6.89 -16.01
N LYS A 67 9.69 7.97 -15.25
CA LYS A 67 10.94 8.75 -15.32
C LYS A 67 12.19 7.97 -14.88
N SER A 68 12.03 6.90 -14.09
CA SER A 68 13.13 6.14 -13.52
C SER A 68 13.27 4.72 -14.06
N ILE A 69 12.36 4.27 -14.93
CA ILE A 69 12.35 2.90 -15.48
C ILE A 69 13.63 2.58 -16.27
N GLY A 70 14.23 3.59 -16.92
CA GLY A 70 15.54 3.48 -17.57
C GLY A 70 16.70 3.10 -16.63
N ARG A 71 16.55 3.34 -15.32
CA ARG A 71 17.54 3.00 -14.29
C ARG A 71 17.27 1.65 -13.63
N PHE A 72 16.15 1.00 -13.93
CA PHE A 72 15.85 -0.33 -13.40
C PHE A 72 16.79 -1.37 -14.03
N ARG A 73 17.56 -2.05 -13.18
CA ARG A 73 18.61 -3.00 -13.59
C ARG A 73 18.18 -4.47 -13.46
N GLY A 74 16.93 -4.76 -13.08
CA GLY A 74 16.45 -6.13 -12.88
C GLY A 74 17.13 -6.88 -11.73
N LYS A 75 17.68 -6.17 -10.73
CA LYS A 75 18.28 -6.77 -9.54
C LYS A 75 17.23 -7.29 -8.54
N SER A 76 15.99 -6.84 -8.69
CA SER A 76 14.81 -7.28 -7.97
C SER A 76 13.64 -7.37 -8.95
N SER A 77 12.51 -7.93 -8.49
CA SER A 77 11.26 -7.89 -9.26
C SER A 77 10.85 -6.44 -9.52
N PHE A 78 10.14 -6.19 -10.63
CA PHE A 78 9.59 -4.85 -10.86
C PHE A 78 8.62 -4.48 -9.74
N TYR A 79 7.90 -5.48 -9.20
CA TYR A 79 7.03 -5.34 -8.05
C TYR A 79 7.72 -4.69 -6.84
N THR A 80 8.85 -5.25 -6.38
CA THR A 80 9.62 -4.67 -5.27
C THR A 80 10.13 -3.27 -5.62
N TRP A 81 10.52 -3.05 -6.87
CA TRP A 81 11.01 -1.75 -7.32
C TRP A 81 9.93 -0.66 -7.37
N ILE A 82 8.72 -0.96 -7.86
CA ILE A 82 7.61 0.00 -7.90
C ILE A 82 7.12 0.31 -6.49
N TYR A 83 7.04 -0.69 -5.60
CA TYR A 83 6.68 -0.48 -4.20
C TYR A 83 7.67 0.42 -3.49
N ARG A 84 8.98 0.34 -3.80
CA ARG A 84 9.94 1.32 -3.28
C ARG A 84 9.59 2.76 -3.64
N ILE A 85 9.20 3.01 -4.89
CA ILE A 85 8.82 4.36 -5.35
C ILE A 85 7.56 4.82 -4.65
N VAL A 86 6.52 3.98 -4.65
CA VAL A 86 5.22 4.23 -4.02
C VAL A 86 5.39 4.59 -2.55
N MET A 87 6.23 3.84 -1.84
CA MET A 87 6.39 3.98 -0.40
C MET A 87 7.22 5.18 -0.02
N ASN A 88 8.26 5.49 -0.80
CA ASN A 88 8.98 6.75 -0.63
C ASN A 88 8.06 7.95 -0.82
N VAL A 89 7.27 7.97 -1.91
CA VAL A 89 6.28 9.03 -2.19
C VAL A 89 5.28 9.18 -1.03
N THR A 90 4.71 8.06 -0.60
CA THR A 90 3.64 8.04 0.41
C THR A 90 4.15 8.40 1.81
N ILE A 91 5.28 7.84 2.23
CA ILE A 91 5.89 8.13 3.54
C ILE A 91 6.34 9.59 3.60
N ASP A 92 6.98 10.10 2.55
CA ASP A 92 7.41 11.51 2.51
C ASP A 92 6.23 12.46 2.58
N TRP A 93 5.13 12.14 1.89
CA TRP A 93 3.90 12.92 1.96
C TRP A 93 3.27 12.88 3.37
N LEU A 94 3.20 11.70 4.00
CA LEU A 94 2.68 11.55 5.36
C LEU A 94 3.51 12.33 6.39
N ARG A 95 4.84 12.28 6.30
CA ARG A 95 5.74 13.07 7.16
C ARG A 95 5.48 14.57 7.00
N LYS A 96 5.36 15.06 5.76
CA LYS A 96 5.04 16.48 5.49
C LYS A 96 3.67 16.87 6.03
N ARG A 97 2.67 15.99 5.92
CA ARG A 97 1.31 16.23 6.46
C ARG A 97 1.33 16.35 7.98
N GLN A 98 2.08 15.48 8.67
CA GLN A 98 2.25 15.53 10.13
C GLN A 98 2.88 16.86 10.60
N VAL A 99 3.95 17.31 9.93
CA VAL A 99 4.60 18.59 10.23
C VAL A 99 3.64 19.77 10.04
N LYS A 100 2.89 19.79 8.93
CA LYS A 100 1.92 20.87 8.64
C LYS A 100 0.73 20.92 9.60
N ALA A 101 0.34 19.78 10.16
CA ALA A 101 -0.74 19.69 11.15
C ALA A 101 -0.32 20.16 12.56
N GLY A 102 0.87 20.77 12.70
CA GLY A 102 1.43 21.18 13.99
C GLY A 102 1.93 20.01 14.83
N GLY A 103 2.17 18.85 14.20
CA GLY A 103 2.66 17.66 14.87
C GLY A 103 4.11 17.84 15.30
N ALA A 104 4.29 17.93 16.62
CA ALA A 104 5.53 17.72 17.35
C ALA A 104 6.31 16.52 16.78
N GLU A 105 7.64 16.58 16.88
CA GLU A 105 8.44 15.37 16.98
C GLU A 105 7.75 14.47 18.01
N PHE A 106 7.15 13.37 17.54
CA PHE A 106 6.44 12.44 18.41
C PHE A 106 7.50 11.66 19.17
N ASP A 107 7.98 12.24 20.26
CA ASP A 107 8.39 11.51 21.45
C ASP A 107 7.10 10.95 22.06
N ASP A 108 6.98 9.62 22.10
CA ASP A 108 6.05 8.69 22.76
C ASP A 108 4.77 9.17 23.53
N ALA A 109 4.14 10.28 23.19
CA ALA A 109 3.00 10.83 23.92
C ALA A 109 1.72 10.81 23.08
N ILE A 110 0.83 9.89 23.47
CA ILE A 110 -0.54 9.68 22.99
C ILE A 110 -1.30 11.00 22.82
N GLN A 111 -1.77 11.27 21.60
CA GLN A 111 -2.93 12.15 21.38
C GLN A 111 -3.90 11.49 20.39
N LEU A 112 -5.03 11.04 20.95
CA LEU A 112 -6.23 10.66 20.21
C LEU A 112 -6.79 11.92 19.52
N LYS A 113 -6.98 11.86 18.21
CA LYS A 113 -7.90 12.74 17.50
C LYS A 113 -8.81 11.88 16.65
N ASP A 114 -10.10 11.97 16.94
CA ASP A 114 -11.16 11.31 16.18
C ASP A 114 -11.15 11.77 14.72
N ILE A 115 -11.10 10.80 13.80
CA ILE A 115 -11.28 11.02 12.37
C ILE A 115 -12.51 10.22 11.94
N ASP A 116 -13.46 10.95 11.38
CA ASP A 116 -14.78 10.51 10.92
C ASP A 116 -14.68 9.40 9.85
N PRO A 117 -15.34 8.23 10.03
CA PRO A 117 -15.23 7.12 9.11
C PRO A 117 -16.24 7.24 7.96
N ALA A 118 -15.79 7.73 6.80
CA ALA A 118 -16.54 7.61 5.56
C ALA A 118 -15.64 7.18 4.39
N SER A 119 -15.69 5.89 4.03
CA SER A 119 -15.96 5.47 2.65
C SER A 119 -16.15 3.96 2.56
N LYS A 120 -17.12 3.55 1.74
CA LYS A 120 -17.58 2.18 1.51
C LYS A 120 -16.79 1.54 0.38
N THR A 121 -16.46 0.24 0.49
CA THR A 121 -15.89 -0.54 -0.63
C THR A 121 -16.80 -1.71 -1.02
N VAL A 122 -17.25 -1.65 -2.28
CA VAL A 122 -17.55 -2.69 -3.31
C VAL A 122 -18.28 -4.00 -2.93
N PRO A 123 -19.28 -4.47 -3.73
CA PRO A 123 -20.21 -5.52 -3.33
C PRO A 123 -19.62 -6.93 -3.46
N LYS A 124 -19.68 -7.72 -2.39
CA LYS A 124 -19.66 -9.19 -2.43
C LYS A 124 -20.73 -9.72 -1.48
N ALA A 125 -21.43 -10.76 -1.96
CA ALA A 125 -22.55 -11.51 -1.38
C ALA A 125 -22.93 -11.15 0.06
N ASP A 126 -24.12 -10.57 0.23
CA ASP A 126 -24.59 -9.99 1.50
C ASP A 126 -24.66 -11.02 2.64
N PRO A 127 -23.87 -10.86 3.71
CA PRO A 127 -24.15 -11.45 5.01
C PRO A 127 -25.37 -10.75 5.66
N LEU A 128 -25.98 -11.38 6.66
CA LEU A 128 -27.14 -10.86 7.38
C LEU A 128 -26.88 -9.43 7.92
N PRO A 129 -27.90 -8.53 7.96
CA PRO A 129 -27.71 -7.11 8.29
C PRO A 129 -26.99 -6.82 9.62
N HIS A 130 -27.22 -7.65 10.64
CA HIS A 130 -26.56 -7.52 11.95
C HIS A 130 -25.06 -7.86 11.88
N GLN A 131 -24.70 -8.91 11.15
CA GLN A 131 -23.29 -9.31 10.92
C GLN A 131 -22.53 -8.27 10.08
N ARG A 132 -23.22 -7.52 9.23
CA ARG A 132 -22.61 -6.44 8.45
C ARG A 132 -22.24 -5.24 9.32
N LEU A 133 -23.09 -4.87 10.27
CA LEU A 133 -22.85 -3.74 11.16
C LEU A 133 -21.66 -4.01 12.10
N GLU A 134 -21.65 -5.18 12.72
CA GLU A 134 -20.56 -5.62 13.61
C GLU A 134 -19.21 -5.70 12.87
N ARG A 135 -19.20 -6.25 11.65
CA ARG A 135 -18.00 -6.27 10.79
C ARG A 135 -17.52 -4.88 10.39
N GLN A 136 -18.44 -3.94 10.13
CA GLN A 136 -18.07 -2.56 9.82
C GLN A 136 -17.45 -1.86 11.03
N GLU A 137 -17.98 -2.08 12.23
CA GLU A 137 -17.43 -1.50 13.45
C GLU A 137 -16.02 -2.05 13.75
N ILE A 138 -15.84 -3.37 13.66
CA ILE A 138 -14.51 -4.00 13.82
C ILE A 138 -13.53 -3.46 12.78
N ARG A 139 -13.97 -3.34 11.52
CA ARG A 139 -13.13 -2.81 10.44
C ARG A 139 -12.70 -1.38 10.72
N ALA A 140 -13.62 -0.51 11.14
CA ALA A 140 -13.32 0.87 11.49
C ALA A 140 -12.32 0.96 12.65
N ARG A 141 -12.44 0.10 13.66
CA ARG A 141 -11.47 0.03 14.78
C ARG A 141 -10.09 -0.41 14.32
N ILE A 142 -10.00 -1.40 13.43
CA ILE A 142 -8.73 -1.85 12.83
C ILE A 142 -8.09 -0.73 12.02
N ASP A 143 -8.85 -0.09 11.12
CA ASP A 143 -8.37 1.01 10.27
C ASP A 143 -7.89 2.18 11.14
N HIS A 144 -8.62 2.52 12.21
CA HIS A 144 -8.21 3.51 13.18
C HIS A 144 -6.90 3.10 13.89
N ALA A 145 -6.78 1.87 14.40
CA ALA A 145 -5.56 1.40 15.07
C ALA A 145 -4.34 1.45 14.14
N ILE A 146 -4.50 1.07 12.87
CA ILE A 146 -3.45 1.18 11.84
C ILE A 146 -3.11 2.66 11.59
N SER A 147 -4.10 3.56 11.61
CA SER A 147 -3.91 5.01 11.44
C SER A 147 -3.07 5.66 12.57
N GLN A 148 -2.98 5.00 13.74
CA GLN A 148 -2.16 5.45 14.88
C GLN A 148 -0.70 4.98 14.80
N LEU A 149 -0.36 4.09 13.85
CA LEU A 149 1.02 3.69 13.61
C LEU A 149 1.79 4.80 12.91
N SER A 150 3.10 4.91 13.20
CA SER A 150 3.99 5.75 12.39
C SER A 150 4.00 5.28 10.94
N PRO A 151 4.30 6.15 9.96
CA PRO A 151 4.32 5.77 8.55
C PRO A 151 5.17 4.53 8.27
N GLU A 152 6.31 4.39 8.95
CA GLU A 152 7.24 3.27 8.78
C GLU A 152 6.71 1.97 9.39
N HIS A 153 6.01 2.03 10.53
CA HIS A 153 5.37 0.86 11.14
C HIS A 153 4.16 0.40 10.32
N ARG A 154 3.37 1.35 9.81
CA ARG A 154 2.24 1.09 8.91
C ARG A 154 2.71 0.45 7.60
N ALA A 155 3.78 0.97 7.02
CA ALA A 155 4.37 0.45 5.80
C ALA A 155 4.74 -1.03 5.93
N VAL A 156 5.51 -1.40 6.96
CA VAL A 156 5.97 -2.79 7.11
C VAL A 156 4.82 -3.76 7.37
N ILE A 157 3.81 -3.37 8.16
CA ILE A 157 2.69 -4.27 8.49
C ILE A 157 1.81 -4.49 7.26
N LEU A 158 1.52 -3.44 6.48
CA LEU A 158 0.72 -3.56 5.26
C LEU A 158 1.46 -4.39 4.20
N MET A 159 2.75 -4.12 3.97
CA MET A 159 3.54 -4.94 3.05
C MET A 159 3.62 -6.41 3.46
N LYS A 160 3.66 -6.68 4.77
CA LYS A 160 3.79 -8.06 5.26
C LYS A 160 2.47 -8.82 5.23
N GLU A 161 1.39 -8.21 5.72
CA GLU A 161 0.12 -8.89 5.97
C GLU A 161 -0.87 -8.75 4.81
N ILE A 162 -0.76 -7.69 3.99
CA ILE A 162 -1.66 -7.47 2.84
C ILE A 162 -0.98 -7.88 1.54
N GLU A 163 0.27 -7.49 1.36
CA GLU A 163 1.03 -7.79 0.13
C GLU A 163 1.85 -9.09 0.23
N GLU A 164 1.81 -9.76 1.38
CA GLU A 164 2.48 -11.04 1.67
C GLU A 164 3.99 -11.07 1.37
N MET A 165 4.63 -9.88 1.36
CA MET A 165 6.03 -9.74 0.98
C MET A 165 6.97 -10.44 1.97
N GLN A 166 8.07 -10.95 1.44
CA GLN A 166 9.15 -11.52 2.25
C GLN A 166 9.96 -10.40 2.91
N TYR A 167 10.61 -10.68 4.05
CA TYR A 167 11.34 -9.65 4.79
C TYR A 167 12.44 -8.97 3.97
N HIS A 168 13.10 -9.69 3.07
CA HIS A 168 14.13 -9.12 2.20
C HIS A 168 13.54 -8.17 1.15
N GLU A 169 12.36 -8.46 0.59
CA GLU A 169 11.67 -7.60 -0.37
C GLU A 169 11.15 -6.32 0.30
N ILE A 170 10.65 -6.43 1.54
CA ILE A 170 10.25 -5.27 2.35
C ILE A 170 11.47 -4.40 2.65
N ALA A 171 12.58 -5.01 3.07
CA ALA A 171 13.83 -4.31 3.36
C ALA A 171 14.35 -3.56 2.12
N GLU A 172 14.32 -4.21 0.96
CA GLU A 172 14.69 -3.57 -0.31
C GLU A 172 13.73 -2.43 -0.69
N SER A 173 12.42 -2.65 -0.55
CA SER A 173 11.39 -1.65 -0.86
C SER A 173 11.51 -0.41 0.03
N LEU A 174 11.84 -0.59 1.31
CA LEU A 174 11.98 0.51 2.26
C LEU A 174 13.40 1.07 2.37
N GLY A 175 14.37 0.47 1.66
CA GLY A 175 15.78 0.88 1.72
C GLY A 175 16.40 0.74 3.11
N CYS A 176 16.01 -0.28 3.88
CA CYS A 176 16.49 -0.52 5.25
C CYS A 176 17.02 -1.96 5.43
N SER A 177 17.55 -2.28 6.62
CA SER A 177 18.01 -3.64 6.92
C SER A 177 16.84 -4.58 7.27
N ILE A 178 17.00 -5.88 7.01
CA ILE A 178 16.03 -6.91 7.44
C ILE A 178 15.76 -6.83 8.94
N GLY A 179 16.79 -6.58 9.76
CA GLY A 179 16.63 -6.39 11.21
C GLY A 179 15.74 -5.20 11.56
N THR A 180 15.79 -4.12 10.78
CA THR A 180 14.88 -2.97 10.93
C THR A 180 13.44 -3.33 10.56
N VAL A 181 13.24 -4.16 9.54
CA VAL A 181 11.90 -4.65 9.18
C VAL A 181 11.32 -5.49 10.32
N MET A 182 12.12 -6.43 10.87
CA MET A 182 11.69 -7.29 11.96
C MET A 182 11.33 -6.49 13.22
N SER A 183 12.16 -5.52 13.61
CA SER A 183 11.87 -4.68 14.78
C SER A 183 10.63 -3.83 14.56
N ARG A 184 10.48 -3.18 13.40
CA ARG A 184 9.29 -2.40 13.06
C ARG A 184 8.02 -3.26 13.06
N LEU A 185 8.07 -4.48 12.51
CA LEU A 185 6.92 -5.40 12.55
C LEU A 185 6.56 -5.79 13.97
N PHE A 186 7.55 -6.09 14.81
CA PHE A 186 7.31 -6.42 16.21
C PHE A 186 6.60 -5.27 16.94
N TYR A 187 7.11 -4.04 16.83
CA TYR A 187 6.49 -2.88 17.50
C TYR A 187 5.13 -2.51 16.89
N ALA A 188 4.96 -2.63 15.57
CA ALA A 188 3.67 -2.43 14.91
C ALA A 188 2.61 -3.41 15.45
N ARG A 189 2.93 -4.71 15.49
CA ARG A 189 2.02 -5.74 16.03
C ARG A 189 1.70 -5.52 17.50
N LYS A 190 2.70 -5.19 18.33
CA LYS A 190 2.49 -4.90 19.75
C LYS A 190 1.55 -3.70 19.94
N LYS A 191 1.72 -2.64 19.14
CA LYS A 191 0.85 -1.46 19.21
C LYS A 191 -0.57 -1.78 18.76
N LEU A 192 -0.74 -2.53 17.67
CA LEU A 192 -2.05 -2.99 17.21
C LEU A 192 -2.73 -3.89 18.25
N GLN A 193 -2.01 -4.83 18.84
CA GLN A 193 -2.54 -5.71 19.89
C GLN A 193 -3.05 -4.91 21.09
N ASN A 194 -2.31 -3.89 21.52
CA ASN A 194 -2.74 -3.02 22.62
C ASN A 194 -3.98 -2.20 22.25
N SER A 195 -4.03 -1.63 21.04
CA SER A 195 -5.16 -0.82 20.58
C SER A 195 -6.42 -1.62 20.27
N LEU A 196 -6.29 -2.91 19.98
CA LEU A 196 -7.40 -3.81 19.62
C LEU A 196 -7.74 -4.81 20.72
N ARG A 197 -7.17 -4.66 21.92
CA ARG A 197 -7.35 -5.59 23.03
C ARG A 197 -8.84 -5.79 23.37
N ASP A 198 -9.59 -4.70 23.44
CA ASP A 198 -11.02 -4.71 23.77
C ASP A 198 -11.87 -5.34 22.66
N VAL A 199 -11.36 -5.43 21.43
CA VAL A 199 -12.03 -6.14 20.33
C VAL A 199 -11.84 -7.65 20.47
N TYR A 200 -10.68 -8.09 20.96
CA TYR A 200 -10.40 -9.52 21.18
C TYR A 200 -11.07 -10.09 22.43
N GLU A 201 -11.27 -9.29 23.49
CA GLU A 201 -11.91 -9.75 24.74
C GLU A 201 -13.44 -9.84 24.63
N ASN A 202 -14.05 -9.23 23.60
CA ASN A 202 -15.50 -9.19 23.37
C ASN A 202 -15.97 -10.08 22.19
N VAL A 203 -15.08 -10.87 21.59
CA VAL A 203 -15.37 -11.87 20.54
C VAL A 203 -15.27 -13.27 21.14
#